data_AF-A0A1I5Y8H8-F1
#
_entry.id   AF-A0A1I5Y8H8-F1
#
_cell.length_a   1.000
_cell.length_b   1.000
_cell.length_c   1.000
_cell.angle_alpha   90.00
_cell.angle_beta   90.00
_cell.angle_gamma   90.00
#
_symmetry.space_group_name_H-M   'P 1'
#
loop_
_entity.id
_entity.type
_entity.pdbx_description
1 polymer ?
#
loop_
_entity_poly.entity_id
_entity_poly.type
_entity_poly.pdbx_seq_one_letter_code
_entity_poly.pdbx_strand_id
1 'polypeptide(L)'
;MTRALRCLPLLALLLLGACQSPSQRDAGSPAPQAQVPAVPAAVVVADGLRQQFETQLASGQLAAAGATLERLRQQESGAPALDGYQRLLADAWLQRSQQALEKGDLNAATTALTKARSLMPKAPALTGGALQPKAPAAVDSDINNSVIPE
;
A
#
# COMPACT_ATOMS: atom_id res chain seq x y z
N MET A 1 36.29 -30.24 -21.07
CA MET A 1 36.41 -28.77 -21.10
C MET A 1 35.63 -28.19 -22.30
N THR A 2 34.30 -28.23 -22.26
CA THR A 2 33.43 -27.83 -23.39
C THR A 2 32.15 -27.10 -22.95
N ARG A 3 32.07 -26.65 -21.68
CA ARG A 3 30.96 -25.82 -21.18
C ARG A 3 31.16 -24.32 -21.39
N ALA A 4 32.40 -23.86 -21.56
CA ALA A 4 32.72 -22.45 -21.76
C ALA A 4 32.30 -21.90 -23.14
N LEU A 5 32.09 -22.76 -24.14
CA LEU A 5 31.76 -22.35 -25.52
C LEU A 5 30.25 -22.14 -25.77
N ARG A 6 29.38 -22.39 -24.78
CA ARG A 6 27.92 -22.21 -24.90
C ARG A 6 27.41 -20.86 -24.38
N CYS A 7 28.24 -20.06 -23.73
CA CYS A 7 27.83 -18.73 -23.23
C CYS A 7 28.00 -17.61 -24.26
N LEU A 8 28.76 -17.84 -25.34
CA LEU A 8 29.03 -16.81 -26.34
C LEU A 8 27.78 -16.32 -27.11
N PRO A 9 26.78 -17.14 -27.49
CA PRO A 9 25.61 -16.63 -28.23
C PRO A 9 24.59 -15.92 -27.32
N LEU A 10 24.55 -16.24 -26.02
CA LEU A 10 23.61 -15.63 -25.07
C LEU A 10 23.99 -14.19 -24.70
N LEU A 11 25.29 -13.87 -24.64
CA LEU A 11 25.75 -12.50 -24.41
C LEU A 11 25.43 -11.57 -25.60
N ALA A 12 25.47 -12.11 -26.83
CA ALA A 12 25.19 -11.35 -28.05
C ALA A 12 23.70 -10.95 -28.19
N LEU A 13 22.77 -11.82 -27.79
CA LEU A 13 21.33 -11.47 -27.79
C LEU A 13 20.96 -10.45 -26.70
N LEU A 14 21.69 -10.43 -25.58
CA LEU A 14 21.40 -9.49 -24.49
C LEU A 14 21.84 -8.04 -24.82
N LEU A 15 22.89 -7.86 -25.64
CA LEU A 15 23.29 -6.53 -26.13
C LEU A 15 22.39 -6.02 -27.28
N LEU A 16 21.81 -6.89 -28.11
CA LEU A 16 20.96 -6.46 -29.23
C LEU A 16 19.55 -6.02 -28.80
N GLY A 17 19.10 -6.37 -27.59
CA GLY A 17 17.81 -5.95 -27.04
C GLY A 17 17.78 -4.52 -26.48
N ALA A 18 18.93 -3.85 -26.35
CA ALA A 18 19.02 -2.52 -25.73
C ALA A 18 18.96 -1.33 -26.72
N CYS A 19 18.81 -1.55 -28.03
CA CYS A 19 18.90 -0.48 -29.04
C CYS A 19 17.76 -0.42 -30.08
N GLN A 20 16.56 -0.97 -29.81
CA GLN A 20 15.46 -0.98 -30.81
C GLN A 20 14.15 -0.32 -30.32
N SER A 21 14.24 0.76 -29.54
CA SER A 21 13.12 1.70 -29.40
C SER A 21 13.50 3.07 -30.01
N PRO A 22 13.40 3.23 -31.34
CA PRO A 22 13.49 4.53 -31.99
C PRO A 22 12.17 5.29 -31.82
N SER A 23 12.13 6.22 -30.85
CA SER A 23 11.16 7.33 -30.86
C SER A 23 11.85 8.57 -31.42
N GLN A 24 12.04 8.60 -32.74
CA GLN A 24 12.24 9.84 -33.49
C GLN A 24 11.06 9.99 -34.45
N ARG A 25 10.29 11.07 -34.27
CA ARG A 25 9.59 11.69 -35.39
C ARG A 25 9.70 13.20 -35.24
N ASP A 26 10.43 13.76 -36.20
CA ASP A 26 10.33 15.09 -36.79
C ASP A 26 10.33 16.35 -35.93
N ALA A 27 11.47 17.06 -36.00
CA ALA A 27 11.50 18.51 -35.97
C ALA A 27 10.98 19.06 -37.31
N GLY A 28 9.76 19.64 -37.31
CA GLY A 28 9.24 20.25 -38.53
C GLY A 28 7.76 20.66 -38.53
N SER A 29 7.23 21.28 -37.47
CA SER A 29 6.01 22.12 -37.58
C SER A 29 5.76 22.94 -36.31
N PRO A 30 5.43 24.25 -36.37
CA PRO A 30 5.07 25.02 -35.19
C PRO A 30 3.57 24.89 -34.87
N ALA A 31 3.28 24.50 -33.62
CA ALA A 31 1.99 24.51 -32.90
C ALA A 31 0.94 23.43 -33.29
N PRO A 32 0.02 23.01 -32.38
CA PRO A 32 -0.22 23.44 -30.99
C PRO A 32 0.14 22.37 -29.93
N GLN A 33 0.39 22.86 -28.73
CA GLN A 33 0.72 22.14 -27.50
C GLN A 33 -0.17 20.89 -27.27
N ALA A 34 0.35 19.71 -27.61
CA ALA A 34 -0.17 18.45 -27.13
C ALA A 34 0.25 18.31 -25.67
N GLN A 35 -0.72 18.53 -24.79
CA GLN A 35 -0.60 18.51 -23.34
C GLN A 35 0.09 17.22 -22.90
N VAL A 36 1.31 17.34 -22.39
CA VAL A 36 1.85 16.34 -21.47
C VAL A 36 0.78 16.21 -20.38
N PRO A 37 0.31 15.02 -20.00
CA PRO A 37 -0.40 14.90 -18.74
C PRO A 37 0.63 15.35 -17.71
N ALA A 38 0.46 16.55 -17.17
CA ALA A 38 1.28 17.06 -16.10
C ALA A 38 0.98 16.15 -14.91
N VAL A 39 1.71 15.03 -14.83
CA VAL A 39 1.70 14.17 -13.67
C VAL A 39 2.06 15.09 -12.50
N PRO A 40 1.15 15.27 -11.54
CA PRO A 40 1.40 16.19 -10.44
C PRO A 40 2.62 15.70 -9.68
N ALA A 41 3.53 16.60 -9.34
CA ALA A 41 4.80 16.28 -8.66
C ALA A 41 4.60 15.41 -7.40
N ALA A 42 3.43 15.51 -6.76
CA ALA A 42 3.03 14.68 -5.62
C ALA A 42 2.98 13.17 -5.93
N VAL A 43 2.56 12.77 -7.14
CA VAL A 43 2.50 11.35 -7.54
C VAL A 43 3.91 10.77 -7.70
N VAL A 44 4.85 11.55 -8.26
CA VAL A 44 6.26 11.13 -8.42
C VAL A 44 6.94 10.92 -7.06
N VAL A 45 6.64 11.79 -6.08
CA VAL A 45 7.17 11.65 -4.71
C VAL A 45 6.60 10.41 -4.02
N ALA A 46 5.29 10.14 -4.16
CA ALA A 46 4.66 8.95 -3.58
C ALA A 46 5.22 7.65 -4.17
N ASP A 47 5.45 7.58 -5.48
CA ASP A 47 6.08 6.41 -6.11
C ASP A 47 7.52 6.18 -5.61
N GLY A 48 8.32 7.23 -5.44
CA GLY A 48 9.66 7.11 -4.83
C GLY A 48 9.63 6.56 -3.41
N LEU A 49 8.66 7.00 -2.60
CA LEU A 49 8.46 6.48 -1.23
C LEU A 49 8.04 5.00 -1.23
N ARG A 50 7.16 4.59 -2.15
CA ARG A 50 6.76 3.17 -2.29
C ARG A 50 7.94 2.28 -2.64
N GLN A 51 8.76 2.68 -3.62
CA GLN A 51 9.97 1.94 -4.00
C GLN A 51 10.96 1.82 -2.82
N GLN A 52 11.11 2.90 -2.05
CA GLN A 52 11.94 2.89 -0.86
C GLN A 52 11.39 1.97 0.24
N PHE A 53 10.08 1.93 0.44
CA PHE A 53 9.43 1.01 1.38
C PHE A 53 9.72 -0.46 1.01
N GLU A 54 9.49 -0.84 -0.26
CA GLU A 54 9.75 -2.20 -0.75
C GLU A 54 11.21 -2.61 -0.58
N THR A 55 12.14 -1.70 -0.88
CA THR A 55 13.58 -1.92 -0.68
C THR A 55 13.93 -2.12 0.80
N GLN A 56 13.33 -1.34 1.69
CA GLN A 56 13.54 -1.46 3.14
C GLN A 56 12.94 -2.77 3.68
N LEU A 57 11.80 -3.20 3.15
CA LEU A 57 11.17 -4.47 3.51
C LEU A 57 12.05 -5.65 3.07
N ALA A 58 12.52 -5.64 1.81
CA ALA A 58 13.40 -6.67 1.26
C ALA A 58 14.75 -6.77 1.98
N SER A 59 15.25 -5.66 2.52
CA SER A 59 16.48 -5.62 3.33
C SER A 59 16.26 -5.89 4.82
N GLY A 60 15.02 -6.13 5.26
CA GLY A 60 14.68 -6.37 6.66
C GLY A 60 14.77 -5.14 7.57
N GLN A 61 14.84 -3.94 7.00
CA GLN A 61 14.89 -2.66 7.72
C GLN A 61 13.49 -2.22 8.17
N LEU A 62 12.84 -3.03 9.01
CA LEU A 62 11.42 -2.86 9.37
C LEU A 62 11.10 -1.51 10.04
N ALA A 63 12.02 -0.98 10.85
CA ALA A 63 11.84 0.33 11.47
C ALA A 63 11.87 1.47 10.44
N ALA A 64 12.79 1.40 9.47
CA ALA A 64 12.87 2.36 8.39
C ALA A 64 11.64 2.26 7.46
N ALA A 65 11.22 1.03 7.14
CA ALA A 65 10.01 0.77 6.36
C ALA A 65 8.77 1.40 7.02
N GLY A 66 8.64 1.27 8.34
CA GLY A 66 7.58 1.96 9.11
C GLY A 66 7.63 3.48 8.99
N ALA A 67 8.81 4.09 9.10
CA ALA A 67 8.94 5.54 8.94
C ALA A 67 8.60 6.01 7.51
N THR A 68 8.94 5.21 6.50
CA THR A 68 8.57 5.47 5.10
C THR A 68 7.06 5.35 4.89
N LEU A 69 6.42 4.37 5.51
CA LEU A 69 4.97 4.20 5.48
C LEU A 69 4.22 5.39 6.11
N GLU A 70 4.71 5.92 7.23
CA GLU A 70 4.12 7.13 7.83
C GLU A 70 4.25 8.36 6.93
N ARG A 71 5.39 8.53 6.25
CA ARG A 71 5.54 9.58 5.23
C ARG A 71 4.58 9.38 4.06
N LEU A 72 4.43 8.14 3.59
CA LEU A 72 3.48 7.82 2.52
C LEU A 72 2.04 8.13 2.93
N ARG A 73 1.67 7.85 4.19
CA ARG A 73 0.35 8.19 4.76
C ARG A 73 0.09 9.70 4.81
N GLN A 74 1.12 10.50 5.06
CA GLN A 74 1.01 11.96 5.03
C GLN A 74 0.82 12.49 3.60
N GLN A 75 1.41 11.84 2.59
CA GLN A 75 1.24 12.22 1.19
C GLN A 75 -0.12 11.77 0.63
N GLU A 76 -0.60 10.59 1.02
CA GLU A 76 -1.81 9.94 0.47
C GLU A 76 -2.82 9.60 1.57
N SER A 77 -3.20 10.61 2.36
CA SER A 77 -4.13 10.42 3.48
C SER A 77 -5.45 9.77 3.02
N GLY A 78 -5.70 8.54 3.50
CA GLY A 78 -6.94 7.80 3.23
C GLY A 78 -6.95 6.99 1.92
N ALA A 79 -5.80 6.84 1.23
CA ALA A 79 -5.73 5.97 0.07
C ALA A 79 -5.86 4.49 0.47
N PRO A 80 -6.75 3.69 -0.17
CA PRO A 80 -6.94 2.28 0.15
C PRO A 80 -5.70 1.42 -0.12
N ALA A 81 -4.75 1.93 -0.92
CA ALA A 81 -3.46 1.28 -1.14
C ALA A 81 -2.61 1.18 0.14
N LEU A 82 -2.81 2.08 1.12
CA LEU A 82 -2.03 2.10 2.37
C LEU A 82 -2.32 0.91 3.28
N ASP A 83 -3.53 0.35 3.24
CA ASP A 83 -3.89 -0.84 4.00
C ASP A 83 -3.03 -2.06 3.60
N GLY A 84 -2.72 -2.17 2.30
CA GLY A 84 -1.84 -3.22 1.78
C GLY A 84 -0.42 -3.13 2.37
N TYR A 85 0.17 -1.93 2.35
CA TYR A 85 1.51 -1.70 2.89
C TYR A 85 1.59 -1.88 4.42
N GLN A 86 0.55 -1.47 5.15
CA GLN A 86 0.45 -1.73 6.59
C GLN A 86 0.45 -3.23 6.89
N ARG A 87 -0.31 -4.02 6.11
CA ARG A 87 -0.35 -5.48 6.26
C ARG A 87 0.99 -6.12 5.95
N LEU A 88 1.64 -5.73 4.85
CA LEU A 88 2.98 -6.23 4.51
C LEU A 88 4.00 -5.97 5.62
N LEU A 89 3.98 -4.77 6.20
CA LEU A 89 4.86 -4.44 7.31
C LEU A 89 4.52 -5.25 8.57
N ALA A 90 3.24 -5.45 8.88
CA ALA A 90 2.80 -6.27 10.00
C ALA A 90 3.27 -7.72 9.85
N ASP A 91 3.11 -8.32 8.67
CA ASP A 91 3.56 -9.67 8.37
C ASP A 91 5.08 -9.80 8.54
N ALA A 92 5.85 -8.82 8.08
CA ALA A 92 7.29 -8.81 8.27
C ALA A 92 7.70 -8.73 9.75
N TRP A 93 6.97 -7.97 10.58
CA TRP A 93 7.16 -7.97 12.04
C TRP A 93 6.78 -9.31 12.69
N LEU A 94 5.76 -10.01 12.19
CA LEU A 94 5.40 -11.36 12.65
C LEU A 94 6.48 -12.39 12.28
N GLN A 95 7.10 -12.28 11.11
CA GLN A 95 8.24 -13.14 10.75
C GLN A 95 9.44 -12.86 11.65
N ARG A 96 9.71 -11.58 11.94
CA ARG A 96 10.80 -11.19 12.85
C ARG A 96 10.61 -11.71 14.27
N SER A 97 9.37 -11.70 14.77
CA SER A 97 9.10 -12.22 16.11
C SER A 97 9.33 -13.73 16.19
N GLN A 98 8.91 -14.49 15.18
CA GLN A 98 9.18 -15.93 15.09
C GLN A 98 10.67 -16.23 15.09
N GLN A 99 11.46 -15.51 14.28
CA GLN A 99 12.92 -15.65 14.29
C GLN A 99 13.57 -15.30 15.62
N ALA A 100 13.01 -14.33 16.36
CA ALA A 100 13.50 -13.98 17.69
C ALA A 100 13.17 -15.07 18.72
N LEU A 101 11.98 -15.68 18.63
CA LEU A 101 11.59 -16.84 19.46
C LEU A 101 12.52 -18.04 19.23
N GLU A 102 12.84 -18.35 17.97
CA GLU A 102 13.78 -19.42 17.62
C GLU A 102 15.18 -19.21 18.21
N LYS A 103 15.58 -17.95 18.38
CA LYS A 103 16.86 -17.55 18.97
C LYS A 103 16.81 -17.46 20.50
N GLY A 104 15.64 -17.65 21.11
CA GLY A 104 15.43 -17.46 22.55
C GLY A 104 15.39 -15.99 23.00
N ASP A 105 15.33 -15.03 22.06
CA ASP A 105 15.24 -13.60 22.36
C ASP A 105 13.77 -13.18 22.54
N LEU A 106 13.25 -13.45 23.74
CA LEU A 106 11.87 -13.13 24.10
C LEU A 106 11.57 -11.62 24.09
N ASN A 107 12.57 -10.78 24.38
CA ASN A 107 12.38 -9.33 24.42
C ASN A 107 12.21 -8.75 23.02
N ALA A 108 13.05 -9.19 22.07
CA ALA A 108 12.90 -8.82 20.66
C ALA A 108 11.60 -9.38 20.07
N ALA A 109 11.22 -10.62 20.42
CA ALA A 109 9.97 -11.23 19.97
C ALA A 109 8.74 -10.42 20.44
N THR A 110 8.70 -10.05 21.72
CA THR A 110 7.59 -9.28 22.30
C THR A 110 7.48 -7.89 21.69
N THR A 111 8.61 -7.23 21.48
CA THR A 111 8.67 -5.92 20.82
C THR A 111 8.15 -6.00 19.38
N ALA A 112 8.59 -6.99 18.62
CA ALA A 112 8.14 -7.21 17.24
C ALA A 112 6.64 -7.53 17.17
N LEU A 113 6.12 -8.39 18.06
CA LEU A 113 4.68 -8.68 18.15
C LEU A 113 3.85 -7.44 18.47
N THR A 114 4.35 -6.59 19.38
CA THR A 114 3.67 -5.35 19.74
C THR A 114 3.55 -4.42 18.53
N LYS A 115 4.62 -4.29 17.75
CA LYS A 115 4.63 -3.52 16.50
C LYS A 115 3.66 -4.11 15.47
N ALA A 116 3.70 -5.42 15.22
CA ALA A 116 2.77 -6.08 14.30
C ALA A 116 1.31 -5.81 14.68
N ARG A 117 0.95 -5.94 15.96
CA ARG A 117 -0.41 -5.70 16.46
C ARG A 117 -0.85 -4.25 16.34
N SER A 118 0.09 -3.30 16.50
CA SER A 118 -0.22 -1.86 16.30
C SER A 118 -0.52 -1.50 14.84
N LEU A 119 0.06 -2.24 13.89
CA LEU A 119 -0.14 -2.04 12.45
C LEU A 119 -1.42 -2.72 11.94
N MET A 120 -2.00 -3.64 12.71
CA MET A 120 -3.31 -4.24 12.45
C MET A 120 -4.30 -3.91 13.58
N PRO A 121 -4.77 -2.65 13.69
CA PRO A 121 -5.95 -2.39 14.51
C PRO A 121 -7.13 -3.09 13.84
N LYS A 122 -7.56 -4.20 14.43
CA LYS A 122 -8.78 -4.99 14.14
C LYS A 122 -9.52 -4.73 12.80
N ALA A 123 -9.70 -5.84 12.08
CA ALA A 123 -10.76 -6.15 11.10
C ALA A 123 -12.08 -5.32 11.24
N PRO A 124 -12.79 -5.09 10.11
CA PRO A 124 -13.80 -4.04 9.95
C PRO A 124 -14.96 -4.15 10.94
N ALA A 125 -15.01 -3.20 11.87
CA ALA A 125 -16.23 -2.68 12.44
C ALA A 125 -15.97 -1.22 12.84
N LEU A 126 -16.89 -0.32 12.45
CA LEU A 126 -17.03 1.07 12.95
C LEU A 126 -16.35 2.24 12.19
N THR A 127 -16.36 2.25 10.85
CA THR A 127 -16.37 3.54 10.09
C THR A 127 -17.46 3.63 9.02
N GLY A 128 -18.29 2.59 8.85
CA GLY A 128 -19.38 2.56 7.87
C GLY A 128 -20.79 2.48 8.47
N GLY A 129 -20.95 2.66 9.78
CA GLY A 129 -22.24 2.55 10.44
C GLY A 129 -22.47 3.73 11.35
N ALA A 130 -23.25 4.69 10.87
CA ALA A 130 -23.88 5.71 11.68
C ALA A 130 -24.51 5.09 12.94
N LEU A 131 -23.84 5.21 14.07
CA LEU A 131 -24.54 5.43 15.33
C LEU A 131 -24.95 6.91 15.32
N GLN A 132 -25.82 7.27 14.40
CA GLN A 132 -26.68 8.42 14.64
C GLN A 132 -27.73 7.90 15.62
N PRO A 133 -27.80 8.42 16.85
CA PRO A 133 -29.00 8.25 17.64
C PRO A 133 -30.09 8.99 16.87
N LYS A 134 -30.89 8.26 16.08
CA LYS A 134 -32.16 8.78 15.62
C LYS A 134 -33.01 8.92 16.88
N ALA A 135 -33.11 10.15 17.35
CA ALA A 135 -34.09 10.52 18.38
C ALA A 135 -35.45 9.95 17.95
N PRO A 136 -36.20 9.26 18.83
CA PRO A 136 -37.60 9.00 18.55
C PRO A 136 -38.29 10.37 18.47
N ALA A 137 -38.65 10.73 17.24
CA ALA A 137 -39.57 11.82 16.97
C ALA A 137 -40.87 11.55 17.73
N ALA A 138 -41.35 12.61 18.37
CA ALA A 138 -42.72 12.87 18.80
C ALA A 138 -43.69 11.67 18.75
N VAL A 139 -44.02 11.18 19.94
CA VAL A 139 -45.29 10.49 20.17
C VAL A 139 -46.37 11.57 20.12
N ASP A 140 -46.95 11.80 18.94
CA ASP A 140 -48.15 12.62 18.77
C ASP A 140 -49.23 11.78 18.10
N SER A 141 -50.28 11.55 18.90
CA SER A 141 -51.70 11.58 18.56
C SER A 141 -52.30 10.62 17.52
N ASP A 142 -53.51 10.17 17.87
CA ASP A 142 -54.54 9.62 16.98
C ASP A 142 -54.43 8.16 16.48
N ILE A 143 -54.60 7.17 17.37
CA ILE A 143 -55.38 5.95 17.04
C ILE A 143 -56.12 5.46 18.30
N ASN A 144 -57.15 6.19 18.74
CA ASN A 144 -58.23 5.60 19.53
C ASN A 144 -59.56 5.94 18.85
N ASN A 145 -59.78 5.33 17.69
CA ASN A 145 -61.09 5.29 17.08
C ASN A 145 -61.36 3.88 16.55
N SER A 146 -62.38 3.28 17.18
CA SER A 146 -63.36 2.40 16.56
C SER A 146 -63.01 0.95 16.27
N VAL A 147 -63.99 0.14 16.71
CA VAL A 147 -64.46 -1.14 16.15
C VAL A 147 -63.86 -2.39 16.77
N ILE A 148 -64.59 -2.92 17.76
CA ILE A 148 -64.85 -4.36 17.85
C ILE A 148 -66.37 -4.52 17.96
N PRO A 149 -67.04 -5.17 17.00
CA PRO A 149 -68.43 -5.59 17.12
C PRO A 149 -68.54 -7.00 17.74
N GLU A 150 -69.78 -7.32 18.12
CA GLU A 150 -70.33 -8.61 18.63
C GLU A 150 -70.34 -8.76 20.16
#